data_AF-A0A9N9I9Z2-F1
#
_entry.id   AF-A0A9N9I9Z2-F1
#
_cell.length_a   1.000
_cell.length_b   1.000
_cell.length_c   1.000
_cell.angle_alpha   90.00
_cell.angle_beta   90.00
_cell.angle_gamma   90.00
#
_symmetry.space_group_name_H-M   'P 1'
#
loop_
_entity.id
_entity.type
_entity.pdbx_description
1 polymer ?
#
loop_
_entity_poly.entity_id
_entity_poly.type
_entity_poly.pdbx_seq_one_letter_code
_entity_poly.pdbx_strand_id
1 'polypeptide(L)'
;KQKYGKKGTGKRISKKVWKLLEEYFLEGDVDKSKRFTATSMLECLKRKVEEGELGDDEIPKLQTIQGWIARYSAQHRQKMAE
;
A
#
# COMPACT_ATOMS: atom_id res chain seq x y z
N LYS A 1 17.70 -2.03 14.43
CA LYS A 1 16.46 -2.79 14.75
C LYS A 1 15.31 -1.83 15.06
N GLN A 2 14.41 -1.54 14.12
CA GLN A 2 13.28 -0.63 14.36
C GLN A 2 12.23 -1.29 15.27
N LYS A 3 12.05 -0.72 16.47
CA LYS A 3 11.03 -1.11 17.45
C LYS A 3 9.70 -0.46 17.05
N TYR A 4 8.76 -1.24 16.55
CA TYR A 4 7.41 -0.76 16.24
C TYR A 4 6.67 -0.45 17.55
N GLY A 5 6.57 0.85 17.86
CA GLY A 5 5.74 1.37 18.95
C GLY A 5 4.27 0.99 18.76
N LYS A 6 3.60 0.76 19.91
CA LYS A 6 2.18 0.44 20.12
C LYS A 6 1.29 0.85 18.94
N LYS A 7 0.84 -0.14 18.14
CA LYS A 7 -0.07 0.07 17.01
C LYS A 7 -1.51 0.07 17.50
N GLY A 8 -2.18 1.22 17.33
CA GLY A 8 -3.57 1.44 17.67
C GLY A 8 -4.53 0.43 17.06
N THR A 9 -5.69 0.33 17.69
CA THR A 9 -6.86 -0.52 17.44
C THR A 9 -7.60 -0.18 16.13
N GLY A 10 -6.87 0.10 15.05
CA GLY A 10 -7.44 0.24 13.70
C GLY A 10 -7.47 -1.10 12.97
N LYS A 11 -8.55 -1.37 12.20
CA LYS A 11 -8.65 -2.55 11.32
C LYS A 11 -7.38 -2.66 10.48
N ARG A 12 -6.64 -3.75 10.68
CA ARG A 12 -5.35 -3.96 10.02
C ARG A 12 -5.58 -4.27 8.54
N ILE A 13 -4.77 -3.67 7.68
CA ILE A 13 -4.68 -4.05 6.27
C ILE A 13 -4.27 -5.53 6.22
N SER A 14 -5.04 -6.35 5.48
CA SER A 14 -4.71 -7.76 5.24
C SER A 14 -3.33 -7.90 4.61
N LYS A 15 -2.62 -8.99 4.93
CA LYS A 15 -1.31 -9.28 4.31
C LYS A 15 -1.37 -9.35 2.78
N LYS A 16 -2.51 -9.80 2.23
CA LYS A 16 -2.76 -9.85 0.77
C LYS A 16 -2.76 -8.44 0.17
N VAL A 17 -3.61 -7.56 0.68
CA VAL A 17 -3.70 -6.14 0.28
C VAL A 17 -2.35 -5.45 0.44
N TRP A 18 -1.63 -5.73 1.53
CA TRP A 18 -0.28 -5.17 1.73
C TRP A 18 0.67 -5.53 0.59
N LYS A 19 0.71 -6.81 0.18
CA LYS A 19 1.57 -7.25 -0.92
C LYS A 19 1.19 -6.59 -2.24
N LEU A 20 -0.11 -6.50 -2.56
CA LEU A 20 -0.59 -5.82 -3.76
C LEU A 20 -0.17 -4.34 -3.78
N LEU A 21 -0.33 -3.64 -2.65
CA LEU A 21 0.13 -2.25 -2.53
C LEU A 21 1.65 -2.12 -2.72
N GLU A 22 2.43 -3.09 -2.23
CA GLU A 22 3.88 -3.14 -2.42
C GLU A 22 4.25 -3.32 -3.90
N GLU A 23 3.61 -4.26 -4.60
CA GLU A 23 3.82 -4.50 -6.03
C GLU A 23 3.49 -3.26 -6.87
N TYR A 24 2.34 -2.63 -6.64
CA TYR A 24 1.96 -1.40 -7.34
C TYR A 24 2.94 -0.26 -7.07
N PHE A 25 3.43 -0.12 -5.84
CA PHE A 25 4.39 0.92 -5.51
C PHE A 25 5.73 0.69 -6.24
N LEU A 26 6.22 -0.55 -6.27
CA LEU A 26 7.47 -0.88 -6.95
C LEU A 26 7.37 -0.70 -8.47
N GLU A 27 6.26 -1.12 -9.08
CA GLU A 27 6.01 -0.90 -10.51
C GLU A 27 5.95 0.59 -10.88
N GLY A 28 5.34 1.41 -10.01
CA GLY A 28 5.33 2.87 -10.15
C GLY A 28 6.65 3.57 -9.89
N ASP A 29 7.58 2.94 -9.16
CA ASP A 29 8.91 3.49 -8.92
C ASP A 29 9.84 3.23 -10.12
N VAL A 30 9.65 2.08 -10.81
CA VAL A 30 10.32 1.75 -12.08
C VAL A 30 9.88 2.71 -13.18
N ASP A 31 8.58 2.93 -13.34
CA ASP A 31 8.01 3.89 -14.29
C ASP A 31 7.64 5.19 -13.57
N LYS A 32 8.58 6.14 -13.44
CA LYS A 32 8.33 7.43 -12.77
C LYS A 32 7.18 8.25 -13.37
N SER A 33 6.81 7.98 -14.62
CA SER A 33 5.66 8.57 -15.32
C SER A 33 4.31 7.98 -14.85
N LYS A 34 4.33 6.76 -14.29
CA LYS A 34 3.17 6.04 -13.73
C LYS A 34 3.20 6.03 -12.21
N ARG A 35 3.58 7.15 -11.60
CA ARG A 35 3.66 7.26 -10.13
C ARG A 35 2.29 6.90 -9.54
N PHE A 36 2.22 5.74 -8.89
CA PHE A 36 0.98 5.26 -8.30
C PHE A 36 0.55 6.20 -7.18
N THR A 37 -0.53 6.94 -7.43
CA THR A 37 -1.20 7.72 -6.40
C THR A 37 -2.08 6.81 -5.55
N ALA A 38 -2.46 7.26 -4.35
CA ALA A 38 -3.38 6.49 -3.51
C ALA A 38 -4.70 6.15 -4.22
N THR A 39 -5.15 7.04 -5.11
CA THR A 39 -6.35 6.83 -5.93
C THR A 39 -6.14 5.69 -6.92
N SER A 40 -5.04 5.71 -7.69
CA SER A 40 -4.72 4.65 -8.66
C SER A 40 -4.56 3.29 -7.99
N MET A 41 -3.91 3.24 -6.82
CA MET A 41 -3.79 1.99 -6.05
C MET A 41 -5.15 1.49 -5.54
N LEU A 42 -6.05 2.40 -5.15
CA LEU A 42 -7.41 2.04 -4.76
C LEU A 42 -8.21 1.47 -5.94
N GLU A 43 -8.07 2.06 -7.13
CA GLU A 43 -8.71 1.55 -8.35
C GLU A 43 -8.21 0.15 -8.73
N CYS A 44 -6.90 -0.09 -8.64
CA CYS A 44 -6.35 -1.43 -8.86
C CYS A 44 -6.87 -2.45 -7.85
N LEU A 45 -7.01 -2.08 -6.58
CA LEU A 45 -7.62 -2.94 -5.55
C LEU A 45 -9.10 -3.23 -5.84
N LYS A 46 -9.86 -2.24 -6.31
CA LYS A 46 -11.25 -2.45 -6.73
C LYS A 46 -11.34 -3.43 -7.91
N ARG A 47 -10.46 -3.30 -8.90
CA ARG A 47 -10.42 -4.25 -10.02
C ARG A 47 -10.15 -5.69 -9.54
N LYS A 48 -9.26 -5.86 -8.57
CA LYS A 48 -9.02 -7.17 -7.94
C LYS A 48 -10.24 -7.73 -7.21
N VAL A 49 -11.12 -6.88 -6.69
CA VAL A 49 -12.39 -7.30 -6.09
C VAL A 49 -13.38 -7.75 -7.16
N GLU A 50 -13.45 -7.01 -8.27
CA GLU A 50 -14.26 -7.41 -9.43
C GLU A 50 -13.78 -8.73 -10.05
N GLU A 51 -12.47 -8.98 -10.06
CA GLU A 51 -11.86 -10.24 -10.47
C GLU A 51 -12.09 -11.39 -9.45
N GLY A 52 -12.66 -11.10 -8.27
CA GLY A 52 -12.90 -12.08 -7.21
C GLY A 52 -11.64 -12.51 -6.44
N GLU A 53 -10.51 -11.84 -6.67
CA GLU A 53 -9.22 -12.12 -6.03
C GLU A 53 -9.17 -11.59 -4.59
N LEU A 54 -10.02 -10.61 -4.28
CA LEU A 54 -10.04 -9.88 -3.01
C LEU A 54 -11.49 -9.61 -2.57
N GLY A 55 -11.77 -9.72 -1.27
CA GLY A 55 -13.10 -9.37 -0.74
C GLY A 55 -13.32 -7.86 -0.69
N ASP A 56 -14.56 -7.40 -0.86
CA ASP A 56 -14.90 -5.97 -0.74
C ASP A 56 -14.55 -5.41 0.66
N ASP A 57 -14.71 -6.24 1.71
CA ASP A 57 -14.35 -5.90 3.09
C ASP A 57 -12.83 -5.74 3.32
N GLU A 58 -12.02 -6.28 2.40
CA GLU A 58 -10.57 -6.18 2.47
C GLU A 58 -10.05 -4.86 1.86
N ILE A 59 -10.87 -4.13 1.09
CA ILE A 59 -10.45 -2.86 0.49
C ILE A 59 -10.24 -1.81 1.59
N PRO A 60 -9.01 -1.31 1.78
CA PRO A 60 -8.74 -0.25 2.73
C PRO A 60 -9.26 1.09 2.19
N LYS A 61 -9.60 2.00 3.12
CA LYS A 61 -9.98 3.37 2.76
C LYS A 61 -8.82 4.10 2.08
N LEU A 62 -9.15 5.05 1.21
CA LEU A 62 -8.16 5.90 0.51
C LEU A 62 -7.15 6.54 1.48
N GLN A 63 -7.63 7.08 2.61
CA GLN A 63 -6.78 7.70 3.63
C GLN A 63 -5.77 6.72 4.24
N THR A 64 -6.17 5.46 4.41
CA THR A 64 -5.29 4.38 4.90
C THR A 64 -4.19 4.10 3.88
N ILE A 65 -4.51 4.09 2.58
CA ILE A 65 -3.54 3.91 1.49
C ILE A 65 -2.56 5.10 1.46
N GLN A 66 -3.05 6.35 1.57
CA GLN A 66 -2.20 7.54 1.63
C GLN A 66 -1.20 7.47 2.79
N GLY A 67 -1.68 7.14 3.99
CA GLY A 67 -0.82 6.97 5.17
C GLY A 67 0.19 5.82 5.00
N TRP A 68 -0.23 4.75 4.32
CA TRP A 68 0.64 3.63 3.98
C TRP A 68 1.75 4.04 3.02
N ILE A 69 1.44 4.73 1.92
CA ILE A 69 2.43 5.22 0.92
C ILE A 69 3.43 6.14 1.61
N ALA A 70 2.98 7.10 2.43
CA ALA A 70 3.86 8.02 3.12
C ALA A 70 4.87 7.27 4.02
N ARG A 71 4.39 6.27 4.76
CA ARG A 71 5.22 5.44 5.64
C ARG A 71 6.18 4.55 4.83
N TYR A 72 5.66 3.87 3.81
CA TYR A 72 6.42 2.94 2.99
C TYR A 72 7.53 3.67 2.22
N SER A 73 7.20 4.81 1.61
CA SER A 73 8.18 5.68 0.92
C SER A 73 9.27 6.19 1.86
N ALA A 74 8.92 6.60 3.08
CA ALA A 74 9.90 7.02 4.08
C ALA A 74 10.81 5.88 4.56
N GLN A 75 10.30 4.65 4.67
CA GLN A 75 11.12 3.47 4.98
C GLN A 75 11.99 3.03 3.81
N HIS A 76 11.48 3.11 2.58
CA HIS A 76 12.20 2.71 1.38
C HIS A 76 13.42 3.61 1.11
N ARG A 77 13.26 4.94 1.27
CA ARG A 77 14.39 5.89 1.19
C ARG A 77 15.50 5.62 2.20
N GLN A 78 15.17 5.12 3.39
CA GLN A 78 16.15 4.79 4.42
C GLN A 78 16.93 3.51 4.11
N LYS A 79 16.37 2.58 3.33
CA LYS A 79 17.04 1.34 2.92
C LYS A 79 18.00 1.50 1.74
N MET A 80 17.81 2.52 0.91
CA MET A 80 18.65 2.81 -0.26
C MET A 80 19.83 3.75 0.05
N ALA A 81 19.90 4.24 1.30
CA ALA A 81 20.93 5.16 1.77
C ALA A 81 21.94 4.48 2.73
N GLU A 82 21.93 3.15 2.82
CA GLU A 82 22.88 2.33 3.59
C GLU A 82 23.80 1.54 2.65
#